data_AF-A0A524B3X0-F1
#
_entry.id   AF-A0A524B3X0-F1
#
_cell.length_a   1.000
_cell.length_b   1.000
_cell.length_c   1.000
_cell.angle_alpha   90.00
_cell.angle_beta   90.00
_cell.angle_gamma   90.00
#
_symmetry.space_group_name_H-M   'P 1'
#
loop_
_entity.id
_entity.type
_entity.pdbx_description
1 polymer ?
#
loop_
_entity_poly.entity_id
_entity_poly.type
_entity_poly.pdbx_seq_one_letter_code
_entity_poly.pdbx_strand_id
1 'polypeptide(L)'
;MSHVPETVTRHSLFEDAQALLVAPMFVAFVVLLFQQAGLLTGGTVGLAFLVHYLTGWSMGWVVFGLKLPFYVFAWRAMGGVFTAKTFISVALLSGYTALLPQVIAIQSVDRLFAAVMGGFLIGVGLLMIIRHKASLGGLGVMALYLQNTRGWRAGKVQMALDVAILGASLFIRDPLSVGLSVVGALALNLVLAVNHKQGRYLGT
;
A
#
# COMPACT_ATOMS: atom_id res chain seq x y z
N MET A 1 29.66 2.62 -31.12
CA MET A 1 28.28 2.20 -30.81
C MET A 1 27.56 3.42 -30.26
N SER A 2 26.63 3.98 -31.03
CA SER A 2 25.88 5.19 -30.66
C SER A 2 24.87 4.85 -29.55
N HIS A 3 25.00 5.49 -28.39
CA HIS A 3 23.98 5.47 -27.35
C HIS A 3 22.73 6.21 -27.87
N VAL A 4 21.75 5.47 -28.37
CA VAL A 4 20.40 6.00 -28.59
C VAL A 4 19.83 6.28 -27.20
N PRO A 5 19.42 7.51 -26.86
CA PRO A 5 18.74 7.75 -25.61
C PRO A 5 17.41 7.00 -25.65
N GLU A 6 17.24 6.01 -24.77
CA GLU A 6 15.99 5.29 -24.61
C GLU A 6 14.87 6.29 -24.32
N THR A 7 13.88 6.35 -25.22
CA THR A 7 12.70 7.18 -25.04
C THR A 7 11.84 6.53 -23.96
N VAL A 8 11.97 7.00 -22.72
CA VAL A 8 11.04 6.67 -21.64
C VAL A 8 9.63 7.03 -22.12
N THR A 9 8.85 6.03 -22.56
CA THR A 9 7.49 6.23 -23.01
C THR A 9 6.66 6.73 -21.82
N ARG A 10 6.18 7.98 -21.93
CA ARG A 10 5.29 8.54 -20.93
C ARG A 10 3.94 7.84 -21.07
N HIS A 11 3.42 7.30 -19.97
CA HIS A 11 2.07 6.76 -19.91
C HIS A 11 1.05 7.79 -20.36
N SER A 12 0.01 7.34 -21.06
CA SER A 12 -1.10 8.22 -21.43
C SER A 12 -1.92 8.59 -20.20
N LEU A 13 -2.67 9.70 -20.28
CA LEU A 13 -3.56 10.12 -19.19
C LEU A 13 -4.65 9.07 -18.91
N PHE A 14 -5.06 8.30 -19.92
CA PHE A 14 -6.02 7.21 -19.78
C PHE A 14 -5.43 6.04 -18.99
N GLU A 15 -4.21 5.64 -19.30
CA GLU A 15 -3.51 4.57 -18.56
C GLU A 15 -3.28 4.98 -17.10
N ASP A 16 -2.90 6.23 -16.86
CA ASP A 16 -2.79 6.81 -15.52
C ASP A 16 -4.13 6.73 -14.77
N ALA A 17 -5.22 7.22 -15.38
CA ALA A 17 -6.53 7.22 -14.76
C ALA A 17 -7.01 5.80 -14.41
N GLN A 18 -6.81 4.84 -15.32
CA GLN A 18 -7.14 3.44 -15.10
C GLN A 18 -6.35 2.86 -13.92
N ALA A 19 -5.03 3.08 -13.87
CA ALA A 19 -4.21 2.58 -12.77
C ALA A 19 -4.60 3.21 -11.42
N LEU A 20 -4.84 4.52 -11.40
CA LEU A 20 -5.27 5.26 -10.21
C LEU A 20 -6.65 4.81 -9.71
N LEU A 21 -7.51 4.28 -10.58
CA LEU A 21 -8.82 3.76 -10.22
C LEU A 21 -8.76 2.30 -9.74
N VAL A 22 -8.10 1.44 -10.51
CA VAL A 22 -8.13 -0.02 -10.29
C VAL A 22 -7.27 -0.43 -9.11
N ALA A 23 -6.09 0.16 -8.93
CA ALA A 23 -5.17 -0.27 -7.88
C ALA A 23 -5.69 0.00 -6.45
N PRO A 24 -6.26 1.17 -6.13
CA PRO A 24 -6.92 1.37 -4.84
C PRO A 24 -8.08 0.42 -4.61
N MET A 25 -8.82 0.03 -5.65
CA MET A 25 -9.92 -0.92 -5.55
C MET A 25 -9.43 -2.31 -5.13
N PHE A 26 -8.32 -2.78 -5.72
CA PHE A 26 -7.69 -4.04 -5.33
C PHE A 26 -7.27 -4.01 -3.85
N VAL A 27 -6.59 -2.95 -3.43
CA VAL A 27 -6.14 -2.82 -2.03
C VAL A 27 -7.32 -2.69 -1.07
N ALA A 28 -8.38 -1.97 -1.44
CA ALA A 28 -9.59 -1.85 -0.63
C ALA A 28 -10.31 -3.19 -0.47
N PHE A 29 -10.38 -4.00 -1.53
CA PHE A 29 -10.96 -5.33 -1.47
C PHE A 29 -10.16 -6.24 -0.53
N VAL A 30 -8.82 -6.17 -0.57
CA VAL A 30 -8.00 -6.90 0.40
C VAL A 30 -8.20 -6.40 1.82
N VAL A 31 -8.36 -5.09 2.02
CA VAL A 31 -8.69 -4.54 3.34
C VAL A 31 -10.01 -5.13 3.87
N LEU A 32 -11.03 -5.30 3.01
CA LEU A 32 -12.26 -6.00 3.39
C LEU A 32 -12.00 -7.46 3.78
N LEU A 33 -11.24 -8.21 2.96
CA LEU A 33 -10.87 -9.60 3.27
C LEU A 33 -10.11 -9.74 4.60
N PHE A 34 -9.19 -8.82 4.87
CA PHE A 34 -8.38 -8.82 6.07
C PHE A 34 -9.22 -8.48 7.31
N GLN A 35 -10.16 -7.54 7.22
CA GLN A 35 -11.12 -7.27 8.30
C GLN A 35 -11.91 -8.54 8.65
N GLN A 36 -12.42 -9.25 7.64
CA GLN A 36 -13.21 -10.47 7.83
C GLN A 36 -12.38 -11.65 8.38
N ALA A 37 -11.13 -11.79 7.95
CA ALA A 37 -10.21 -12.83 8.42
C ALA A 37 -9.52 -12.49 9.77
N GLY A 38 -9.74 -11.28 10.30
CA GLY A 38 -9.05 -10.76 11.48
C GLY A 38 -7.54 -10.59 11.27
N LEU A 39 -7.14 -10.32 10.03
CA LEU A 39 -5.75 -10.11 9.63
C LEU A 39 -5.40 -8.63 9.58
N LEU A 40 -4.13 -8.37 9.32
CA LEU A 40 -3.53 -7.04 9.23
C LEU A 40 -2.40 -7.06 8.20
N THR A 41 -1.94 -5.88 7.82
CA THR A 41 -0.85 -5.71 6.85
C THR A 41 0.21 -4.77 7.42
N GLY A 42 1.33 -4.60 6.74
CA GLY A 42 2.35 -3.63 7.10
C GLY A 42 2.00 -2.19 6.70
N GLY A 43 2.88 -1.26 7.03
CA GLY A 43 2.78 0.15 6.64
C GLY A 43 1.57 0.88 7.23
N THR A 44 1.16 1.98 6.59
CA THR A 44 0.04 2.79 7.10
C THR A 44 -1.30 2.07 7.15
N VAL A 45 -1.52 1.07 6.29
CA VAL A 45 -2.79 0.32 6.32
C VAL A 45 -2.80 -0.60 7.54
N GLY A 46 -1.67 -1.18 7.92
CA GLY A 46 -1.49 -1.85 9.21
C GLY A 46 -1.77 -0.96 10.40
N LEU A 47 -1.20 0.25 10.40
CA LEU A 47 -1.50 1.24 11.43
C LEU A 47 -2.99 1.60 11.46
N ALA A 48 -3.64 1.71 10.30
CA ALA A 48 -5.08 1.94 10.21
C ALA A 48 -5.88 0.78 10.82
N PHE A 49 -5.46 -0.47 10.59
CA PHE A 49 -6.07 -1.64 11.23
C PHE A 49 -5.97 -1.58 12.76
N LEU A 50 -4.81 -1.21 13.31
CA LEU A 50 -4.65 -1.06 14.76
C LEU A 50 -5.61 -0.01 15.32
N VAL A 51 -5.67 1.17 14.70
CA VAL A 51 -6.59 2.24 15.13
C VAL A 51 -8.04 1.79 15.00
N HIS A 52 -8.43 1.16 13.89
CA HIS A 52 -9.77 0.63 13.67
C HIS A 52 -10.15 -0.41 14.74
N TYR A 53 -9.27 -1.36 15.04
CA TYR A 53 -9.53 -2.40 16.03
C TYR A 53 -9.59 -1.87 17.47
N LEU A 54 -8.89 -0.77 17.78
CA LEU A 54 -8.92 -0.14 19.10
C LEU A 54 -10.11 0.82 19.30
N THR A 55 -10.52 1.53 18.26
CA THR A 55 -11.51 2.63 18.35
C THR A 55 -12.88 2.27 17.79
N GLY A 56 -12.97 1.24 16.94
CA GLY A 56 -14.18 0.91 16.18
C GLY A 56 -14.51 1.89 15.04
N TRP A 57 -13.67 2.89 14.78
CA TRP A 57 -13.92 3.88 13.72
C TRP A 57 -13.88 3.25 12.34
N SER A 58 -14.68 3.74 11.39
CA SER A 58 -14.68 3.21 10.03
C SER A 58 -13.29 3.24 9.40
N MET A 59 -12.89 2.12 8.80
CA MET A 59 -11.58 1.94 8.18
C MET A 59 -11.27 3.02 7.14
N GLY A 60 -12.26 3.47 6.37
CA GLY A 60 -12.06 4.54 5.38
C GLY A 60 -11.60 5.85 6.02
N TRP A 61 -12.30 6.30 7.07
CA TRP A 61 -11.93 7.52 7.78
C TRP A 61 -10.54 7.44 8.41
N VAL A 62 -10.21 6.29 8.99
CA VAL A 62 -8.88 6.07 9.59
C VAL A 62 -7.79 6.08 8.51
N VAL A 63 -7.99 5.39 7.38
CA VAL A 63 -7.03 5.36 6.27
C VAL A 63 -6.79 6.75 5.70
N PHE A 64 -7.84 7.56 5.52
CA PHE A 64 -7.71 8.92 5.03
C PHE A 64 -7.02 9.84 6.02
N GLY A 65 -7.48 9.85 7.28
CA GLY A 65 -6.96 10.69 8.34
C GLY A 65 -5.48 10.44 8.61
N LEU A 66 -5.07 9.16 8.68
CA LEU A 66 -3.66 8.81 8.84
C LEU A 66 -2.80 9.27 7.67
N LYS A 67 -3.35 9.40 6.46
CA LYS A 67 -2.59 9.75 5.26
C LYS A 67 -2.41 11.25 5.04
N LEU A 68 -3.27 12.09 5.63
CA LEU A 68 -3.17 13.56 5.56
C LEU A 68 -1.77 14.14 5.88
N PRO A 69 -1.11 13.79 6.99
CA PRO A 69 0.22 14.34 7.29
C PRO A 69 1.28 13.92 6.25
N PHE A 70 1.07 12.80 5.56
CA PHE A 70 2.03 12.28 4.57
C PHE A 70 2.02 13.04 3.25
N TYR A 71 0.97 13.80 2.93
CA TYR A 71 0.96 14.63 1.72
C TYR A 71 1.95 15.79 1.77
N VAL A 72 2.21 16.33 2.97
CA VAL A 72 3.23 17.36 3.15
C VAL A 72 4.63 16.81 2.81
N PHE A 73 4.92 15.58 3.25
CA PHE A 73 6.16 14.89 2.92
C PHE A 73 6.22 14.51 1.43
N ALA A 74 5.11 14.05 0.86
CA ALA A 74 5.02 13.71 -0.57
C ALA A 74 5.33 14.93 -1.46
N TRP A 75 4.74 16.08 -1.13
CA TRP A 75 4.93 17.32 -1.90
C TRP A 75 6.39 17.74 -1.90
N ARG A 76 7.04 17.69 -0.73
CA ARG A 76 8.45 18.07 -0.58
C ARG A 76 9.43 17.05 -1.15
N ALA A 77 9.12 15.76 -1.12
CA ALA A 77 10.02 14.70 -1.59
C ALA A 77 9.95 14.44 -3.10
N MET A 78 8.73 14.46 -3.67
CA MET A 78 8.43 13.91 -5.00
C MET A 78 7.75 14.91 -5.94
N GLY A 79 7.39 16.11 -5.44
CA GLY A 79 6.77 17.17 -6.22
C GLY A 79 5.24 17.09 -6.32
N GLY A 80 4.65 18.11 -6.96
CA GLY A 80 3.19 18.32 -6.96
C GLY A 80 2.40 17.29 -7.76
N VAL A 81 2.90 16.86 -8.92
CA VAL A 81 2.20 15.88 -9.79
C VAL A 81 2.08 14.52 -9.09
N PHE A 82 3.16 14.02 -8.50
CA PHE A 82 3.14 12.78 -7.71
C PHE A 82 2.16 12.89 -6.54
N THR A 83 2.16 14.05 -5.87
CA THR A 83 1.30 14.28 -4.70
C THR A 83 -0.17 14.33 -5.07
N ALA A 84 -0.52 14.99 -6.18
CA ALA A 84 -1.89 15.03 -6.68
C ALA A 84 -2.39 13.63 -7.06
N LYS A 85 -1.60 12.85 -7.82
CA LYS A 85 -1.93 11.45 -8.15
C LYS A 85 -2.11 10.60 -6.89
N THR A 86 -1.17 10.72 -5.94
CA THR A 86 -1.22 10.01 -4.66
C THR A 86 -2.45 10.39 -3.84
N PHE A 87 -2.81 11.67 -3.80
CA PHE A 87 -4.01 12.15 -3.11
C PHE A 87 -5.27 11.53 -3.70
N ILE A 88 -5.40 11.52 -5.03
CA ILE A 88 -6.52 10.88 -5.73
C ILE A 88 -6.59 9.39 -5.41
N SER A 89 -5.46 8.67 -5.51
CA SER A 89 -5.43 7.23 -5.20
C SER A 89 -5.80 6.91 -3.76
N VAL A 90 -5.39 7.75 -2.81
CA VAL A 90 -5.74 7.59 -1.39
C VAL A 90 -7.20 7.93 -1.11
N ALA A 91 -7.72 8.99 -1.73
CA ALA A 91 -9.13 9.34 -1.62
C ALA A 91 -10.02 8.21 -2.16
N LEU A 92 -9.65 7.63 -3.31
CA LEU A 92 -10.30 6.45 -3.86
C LEU A 92 -10.17 5.23 -2.96
N LEU A 93 -8.97 4.94 -2.43
CA LEU A 93 -8.75 3.84 -1.48
C LEU A 93 -9.67 4.00 -0.27
N SER A 94 -9.70 5.18 0.33
CA SER A 94 -10.56 5.50 1.47
C SER A 94 -12.04 5.30 1.12
N GLY A 95 -12.50 5.86 0.00
CA GLY A 95 -13.87 5.71 -0.47
C GLY A 95 -14.25 4.25 -0.68
N TYR A 96 -13.41 3.46 -1.35
CA TYR A 96 -13.65 2.03 -1.53
C TYR A 96 -13.64 1.25 -0.22
N THR A 97 -12.72 1.54 0.70
CA THR A 97 -12.71 0.88 2.02
C THR A 97 -13.92 1.20 2.88
N ALA A 98 -14.59 2.35 2.66
CA ALA A 98 -15.85 2.70 3.31
C ALA A 98 -17.07 2.10 2.58
N LEU A 99 -17.01 1.98 1.25
CA LEU A 99 -18.10 1.52 0.41
C LEU A 99 -18.22 -0.01 0.36
N LEU A 100 -17.11 -0.73 0.16
CA LEU A 100 -17.13 -2.18 -0.06
C LEU A 100 -17.84 -2.98 1.04
N PRO A 101 -17.68 -2.68 2.35
CA PRO A 101 -18.44 -3.36 3.40
C PRO A 101 -19.96 -3.17 3.31
N GLN A 102 -20.44 -2.13 2.61
CA GLN A 102 -21.87 -1.85 2.44
C GLN A 102 -22.48 -2.59 1.25
N VAL A 103 -21.65 -2.98 0.26
CA VAL A 103 -22.09 -3.63 -0.99
C VAL A 103 -21.67 -5.10 -1.09
N ILE A 104 -20.74 -5.56 -0.24
CA ILE A 104 -20.28 -6.95 -0.20
C ILE A 104 -20.45 -7.49 1.22
N ALA A 105 -21.24 -8.56 1.36
CA ALA A 105 -21.33 -9.36 2.56
C ALA A 105 -20.52 -10.66 2.38
N ILE A 106 -19.48 -10.83 3.19
CA ILE A 106 -18.66 -12.05 3.19
C ILE A 106 -19.12 -12.90 4.38
N GLN A 107 -19.71 -14.07 4.11
CA GLN A 107 -20.17 -14.97 5.17
C GLN A 107 -19.01 -15.63 5.90
N SER A 108 -18.02 -16.09 5.15
CA SER A 108 -16.80 -16.67 5.68
C SER A 108 -15.67 -16.52 4.66
N VAL A 109 -14.44 -16.44 5.16
CA VAL A 109 -13.23 -16.49 4.36
C VAL A 109 -12.18 -17.25 5.15
N ASP A 110 -11.51 -18.20 4.50
CA ASP A 110 -10.38 -18.88 5.12
C ASP A 110 -9.23 -17.89 5.36
N ARG A 111 -8.64 -17.93 6.56
CA ARG A 111 -7.62 -16.95 6.97
C ARG A 111 -6.33 -17.09 6.16
N LEU A 112 -5.93 -18.32 5.82
CA LEU A 112 -4.72 -18.55 5.02
C LEU A 112 -4.93 -18.10 3.57
N PHE A 113 -6.08 -18.42 2.99
CA PHE A 113 -6.48 -17.93 1.67
C PHE A 113 -6.49 -16.40 1.63
N ALA A 114 -7.15 -15.75 2.61
CA ALA A 114 -7.19 -14.31 2.71
C ALA A 114 -5.77 -13.72 2.76
N ALA A 115 -4.88 -14.27 3.59
CA ALA A 115 -3.50 -13.82 3.70
C ALA A 115 -2.74 -13.91 2.37
N VAL A 116 -2.73 -15.08 1.73
CA VAL A 116 -1.96 -15.32 0.50
C VAL A 116 -2.54 -14.53 -0.68
N MET A 117 -3.85 -14.63 -0.90
CA MET A 117 -4.54 -13.92 -1.98
C MET A 117 -4.42 -12.40 -1.79
N GLY A 118 -4.64 -11.94 -0.56
CA GLY A 118 -4.54 -10.52 -0.22
C GLY A 118 -3.14 -9.97 -0.42
N GLY A 119 -2.11 -10.73 -0.03
CA GLY A 119 -0.72 -10.38 -0.30
C GLY A 119 -0.44 -10.19 -1.78
N PHE A 120 -0.82 -11.16 -2.62
CA PHE A 120 -0.66 -11.06 -4.07
C PHE A 120 -1.41 -9.88 -4.67
N LEU A 121 -2.68 -9.68 -4.30
CA LEU A 121 -3.51 -8.59 -4.82
C LEU A 121 -2.99 -7.21 -4.42
N ILE A 122 -2.53 -7.03 -3.16
CA ILE A 122 -1.87 -5.79 -2.75
C ILE A 122 -0.58 -5.59 -3.55
N GLY A 123 0.24 -6.63 -3.71
CA GLY A 123 1.47 -6.57 -4.49
C GLY A 123 1.23 -6.09 -5.93
N VAL A 124 0.21 -6.64 -6.59
CA VAL A 124 -0.19 -6.25 -7.95
C VAL A 124 -0.73 -4.81 -7.98
N GLY A 125 -1.60 -4.42 -7.04
CA GLY A 125 -2.10 -3.05 -6.95
C GLY A 125 -0.99 -2.02 -6.71
N LEU A 126 -0.04 -2.33 -5.83
CA LEU A 126 1.14 -1.49 -5.59
C LEU A 126 2.00 -1.36 -6.84
N LEU A 127 2.21 -2.46 -7.59
CA LEU A 127 2.99 -2.43 -8.81
C LEU A 127 2.36 -1.53 -9.88
N MET A 128 1.03 -1.54 -10.02
CA MET A 128 0.31 -0.62 -10.91
C MET A 128 0.60 0.84 -10.50
N ILE A 129 0.39 1.19 -9.24
CA ILE A 129 0.56 2.56 -8.75
C ILE A 129 2.00 3.08 -8.89
N ILE A 130 2.98 2.23 -8.58
CA ILE A 130 4.40 2.58 -8.68
C ILE A 130 4.79 2.88 -10.14
N ARG A 131 4.30 2.09 -11.11
CA ARG A 131 4.56 2.31 -12.55
C ARG A 131 4.06 3.68 -13.03
N HIS A 132 2.92 4.12 -12.50
CA HIS A 132 2.32 5.41 -12.85
C HIS A 132 2.84 6.60 -12.04
N LYS A 133 3.96 6.43 -11.32
CA LYS A 133 4.57 7.45 -10.44
C LYS A 133 3.55 8.02 -9.46
N ALA A 134 2.79 7.15 -8.84
CA ALA A 134 1.89 7.47 -7.75
C ALA A 134 2.26 6.62 -6.52
N SER A 135 1.61 6.89 -5.40
CA SER A 135 1.66 6.05 -4.23
C SER A 135 0.26 5.89 -3.67
N LEU A 136 0.04 4.85 -2.87
CA LEU A 136 -1.11 4.78 -1.99
C LEU A 136 -0.86 5.56 -0.68
N GLY A 137 0.18 6.39 -0.62
CA GLY A 137 0.53 7.26 0.50
C GLY A 137 1.04 6.51 1.74
N GLY A 138 1.67 7.24 2.66
CA GLY A 138 2.01 6.74 3.99
C GLY A 138 3.49 6.70 4.34
N LEU A 139 3.85 5.72 5.20
CA LEU A 139 5.16 5.62 5.86
C LEU A 139 6.31 5.45 4.87
N GLY A 140 6.08 4.83 3.71
CA GLY A 140 7.10 4.72 2.65
C GLY A 140 7.51 6.07 2.07
N VAL A 141 6.55 6.99 1.87
CA VAL A 141 6.84 8.35 1.37
C VAL A 141 7.58 9.17 2.42
N MET A 142 7.21 9.00 3.70
CA MET A 142 7.96 9.59 4.81
C MET A 142 9.38 9.03 4.89
N ALA A 143 9.55 7.72 4.77
CA ALA A 143 10.85 7.07 4.80
C ALA A 143 11.75 7.57 3.64
N LEU A 144 11.19 7.75 2.45
CA LEU A 144 11.88 8.34 1.30
C LEU A 144 12.23 9.83 1.53
N TYR A 145 11.32 10.61 2.10
CA TYR A 145 11.61 11.99 2.48
C TYR A 145 12.77 12.07 3.50
N LEU A 146 12.76 11.20 4.51
CA LEU A 146 13.84 11.10 5.50
C LEU A 146 15.16 10.64 4.88
N GLN A 147 15.11 9.78 3.87
CA GLN A 147 16.28 9.41 3.10
C GLN A 147 16.87 10.62 2.37
N ASN A 148 16.03 11.37 1.67
CA ASN A 148 16.47 12.53 0.87
C ASN A 148 16.94 13.71 1.73
N THR A 149 16.41 13.87 2.94
CA THR A 149 16.73 15.01 3.82
C THR A 149 17.75 14.70 4.90
N ARG A 150 17.77 13.49 5.46
CA ARG A 150 18.62 13.09 6.59
C ARG A 150 19.61 11.98 6.25
N GLY A 151 19.62 11.47 5.02
CA GLY A 151 20.50 10.37 4.59
C GLY A 151 20.15 9.01 5.19
N TRP A 152 18.99 8.87 5.83
CA TRP A 152 18.57 7.60 6.44
C TRP A 152 18.23 6.57 5.35
N ARG A 153 18.52 5.29 5.58
CA ARG A 153 18.10 4.24 4.64
C ARG A 153 16.59 4.04 4.74
N ALA A 154 15.82 4.42 3.72
CA ALA A 154 14.36 4.31 3.71
C ALA A 154 13.87 2.90 4.08
N GLY A 155 14.54 1.85 3.57
CA GLY A 155 14.22 0.47 3.90
C GLY A 155 14.36 0.13 5.39
N LYS A 156 15.36 0.69 6.09
CA LYS A 156 15.52 0.48 7.55
C LYS A 156 14.41 1.18 8.33
N VAL A 157 14.04 2.39 7.93
CA VAL A 157 12.95 3.15 8.57
C VAL A 157 11.63 2.42 8.40
N GLN A 158 11.33 1.96 7.18
CA GLN A 158 10.12 1.21 6.89
C GLN A 158 10.08 -0.12 7.67
N MET A 159 11.20 -0.86 7.68
CA MET A 159 11.29 -2.11 8.44
C MET A 159 11.08 -1.90 9.95
N ALA A 160 11.67 -0.86 10.53
CA ALA A 160 11.48 -0.54 11.95
C ALA A 160 10.01 -0.23 12.27
N LEU A 161 9.33 0.50 11.38
CA LEU A 161 7.92 0.82 11.54
C LEU A 161 7.02 -0.42 11.37
N ASP A 162 7.31 -1.27 10.39
CA ASP A 162 6.55 -2.51 10.16
C ASP A 162 6.71 -3.48 11.34
N VAL A 163 7.93 -3.60 11.90
CA VAL A 163 8.18 -4.39 13.12
C VAL A 163 7.44 -3.80 14.31
N ALA A 164 7.42 -2.47 14.47
CA ALA A 164 6.67 -1.84 15.55
C ALA A 164 5.15 -2.08 15.44
N ILE A 165 4.60 -2.02 14.22
CA ILE A 165 3.18 -2.30 13.94
C ILE A 165 2.84 -3.77 14.22
N LEU A 166 3.68 -4.71 13.77
CA LEU A 166 3.49 -6.14 14.04
C LEU A 166 3.70 -6.47 15.54
N GLY A 167 4.62 -5.80 16.22
CA GLY A 167 4.80 -5.94 17.66
C GLY A 167 3.58 -5.44 18.43
N ALA A 168 3.06 -4.27 18.05
CA ALA A 168 1.84 -3.72 18.63
C ALA A 168 0.61 -4.60 18.35
N SER A 169 0.54 -5.26 17.19
CA SER A 169 -0.57 -6.11 16.83
C SER A 169 -0.68 -7.38 17.68
N LEU A 170 0.43 -7.89 18.22
CA LEU A 170 0.43 -9.03 19.15
C LEU A 170 -0.31 -8.74 20.47
N PHE A 171 -0.46 -7.47 20.86
CA PHE A 171 -1.26 -7.09 22.04
C PHE A 171 -2.77 -7.04 21.74
N ILE A 172 -3.16 -7.03 20.47
CA ILE A 172 -4.55 -6.83 20.03
C ILE A 172 -5.11 -8.09 19.37
N ARG A 173 -4.26 -8.91 18.72
CA ARG A 173 -4.66 -10.06 17.90
C ARG A 173 -3.94 -11.34 18.31
N ASP A 174 -4.56 -12.47 17.98
CA ASP A 174 -3.97 -13.78 18.25
C ASP A 174 -2.67 -13.98 17.46
N PRO A 175 -1.65 -14.67 18.02
CA PRO A 175 -0.38 -14.89 17.35
C PRO A 175 -0.50 -15.55 15.97
N LEU A 176 -1.54 -16.36 15.76
CA LEU A 176 -1.80 -16.99 14.47
C LEU A 176 -2.22 -15.98 13.41
N SER A 177 -3.12 -15.02 13.68
CA SER A 177 -3.42 -13.97 12.69
C SER A 177 -2.23 -13.06 12.41
N VAL A 178 -1.38 -12.79 13.40
CA VAL A 178 -0.14 -12.05 13.16
C VAL A 178 0.79 -12.85 12.26
N GLY A 179 0.98 -14.15 12.51
CA GLY A 179 1.75 -15.05 11.65
C GLY A 179 1.19 -15.14 10.22
N LEU A 180 -0.13 -15.24 10.07
CA LEU A 180 -0.79 -15.22 8.75
C LEU A 180 -0.64 -13.86 8.04
N SER A 181 -0.65 -12.77 8.78
CA SER A 181 -0.36 -11.43 8.24
C SER A 181 1.07 -11.33 7.70
N VAL A 182 2.04 -11.99 8.35
CA VAL A 182 3.40 -12.14 7.84
C VAL A 182 3.42 -12.95 6.53
N VAL A 183 2.66 -14.04 6.43
CA VAL A 183 2.52 -14.80 5.18
C VAL A 183 1.99 -13.92 4.05
N GLY A 184 0.96 -13.11 4.31
CA GLY A 184 0.45 -12.15 3.33
C GLY A 184 1.49 -11.10 2.92
N ALA A 185 2.28 -10.59 3.89
CA ALA A 185 3.38 -9.67 3.59
C ALA A 185 4.48 -10.33 2.74
N LEU A 186 4.78 -11.61 2.96
CA LEU A 186 5.71 -12.37 2.12
C LEU A 186 5.18 -12.54 0.69
N ALA A 187 3.89 -12.87 0.53
CA ALA A 187 3.27 -12.97 -0.79
C ALA A 187 3.29 -11.63 -1.55
N LEU A 188 2.97 -10.52 -0.87
CA LEU A 188 3.11 -9.16 -1.41
C LEU A 188 4.55 -8.89 -1.86
N ASN A 189 5.51 -9.15 -0.96
CA ASN A 189 6.92 -8.89 -1.23
C ASN A 189 7.47 -9.77 -2.34
N LEU A 190 6.93 -10.98 -2.54
CA LEU A 190 7.29 -11.83 -3.67
C LEU A 190 6.85 -11.20 -4.99
N VAL A 191 5.63 -10.66 -5.07
CA VAL A 191 5.18 -9.91 -6.27
C VAL A 191 6.12 -8.75 -6.54
N LEU A 192 6.42 -7.95 -5.51
CA LEU A 192 7.32 -6.83 -5.66
C LEU A 192 8.72 -7.31 -6.05
N ALA A 193 9.34 -8.25 -5.37
CA ALA A 193 10.70 -8.71 -5.67
C ALA A 193 10.85 -9.29 -7.09
N VAL A 194 9.86 -10.06 -7.56
CA VAL A 194 9.90 -10.67 -8.90
C VAL A 194 9.66 -9.62 -10.00
N ASN A 195 8.78 -8.66 -9.76
CA ASN A 195 8.37 -7.67 -10.76
C ASN A 195 9.13 -6.34 -10.68
N HIS A 196 9.74 -6.05 -9.52
CA HIS A 196 10.57 -4.89 -9.27
C HIS A 196 12.03 -5.26 -9.52
N LYS A 197 12.39 -5.38 -10.80
CA LYS A 197 13.80 -5.35 -11.21
C LYS A 197 14.18 -3.94 -11.63
N GLN A 198 15.17 -3.34 -10.95
CA GLN A 198 15.90 -2.20 -11.51
C GLN A 198 16.48 -2.65 -12.86
N GLY A 199 16.07 -2.00 -13.95
CA GLY A 199 16.63 -2.22 -15.29
C GLY A 199 15.85 -3.11 -16.26
N ARG A 200 14.68 -3.69 -15.92
CA ARG A 200 13.86 -4.44 -16.92
C ARG A 200 12.89 -3.57 -17.73
N TYR A 201 12.92 -2.26 -17.49
CA TYR A 201 12.37 -1.22 -18.36
C TYR A 201 13.44 -0.58 -19.26
N LEU A 202 14.67 -1.08 -19.21
CA LEU A 202 15.68 -0.91 -20.25
C LEU A 202 15.51 -2.12 -21.16
N GLY A 203 14.64 -1.98 -22.17
CA GLY A 203 14.36 -3.06 -23.12
C GLY A 203 15.54 -3.25 -24.06
N THR A 204 15.94 -4.51 -24.25
CA THR A 204 16.85 -4.94 -25.34
C THR A 204 16.36 -4.51 -26.70
#